data_AF-A0A8S3JWZ7-F1
#
_entry.id   AF-A0A8S3JWZ7-F1
#
_cell.length_a   1.000
_cell.length_b   1.000
_cell.length_c   1.000
_cell.angle_alpha   90.00
_cell.angle_beta   90.00
_cell.angle_gamma   90.00
#
_symmetry.space_group_name_H-M   'P 1'
#
loop_
_entity.id
_entity.type
_entity.pdbx_description
1 polymer ?
#
loop_
_entity_poly.entity_id
_entity_poly.type
_entity_poly.pdbx_seq_one_letter_code
_entity_poly.pdbx_strand_id
1 'polypeptide(L)'
;FGLKSAYRIKMGDQEPSYTTWTYKGRDGTEREQCKAIDYVFYSPKGFTPKAILQLPSKDDIGPNALPSINYSSDHLALEVVLNIEQ
;
A
#
# COMPACT_ATOMS: atom_id res chain seq x y z
N PHE A 1 18.79 9.71 6.98
CA PHE A 1 18.17 9.94 5.66
C PHE A 1 16.85 10.67 5.87
N GLY A 2 16.61 11.80 5.18
CA GLY A 2 15.45 12.66 5.39
C GLY A 2 14.27 12.36 4.44
N LEU A 3 14.05 11.08 4.11
CA LEU A 3 12.97 10.65 3.23
C LEU A 3 11.63 10.61 3.99
N LYS A 4 10.53 10.82 3.26
CA LYS A 4 9.16 10.74 3.81
C LYS A 4 8.34 9.71 3.04
N SER A 5 7.36 9.07 3.71
CA SER A 5 6.39 8.18 3.06
C SER A 5 5.32 9.01 2.37
N ALA A 6 5.07 8.76 1.08
CA ALA A 6 4.07 9.49 0.31
C ALA A 6 2.64 9.20 0.82
N TYR A 7 2.32 7.95 1.14
CA TYR A 7 1.00 7.56 1.63
C TYR A 7 0.72 8.16 3.00
N ARG A 8 1.70 8.09 3.93
CA ARG A 8 1.60 8.76 5.23
C ARG A 8 1.25 10.24 5.11
N ILE A 9 1.94 10.98 4.25
CA ILE A 9 1.69 12.42 4.06
C ILE A 9 0.30 12.68 3.46
N LYS A 10 -0.14 11.87 2.49
CA LYS A 10 -1.44 12.06 1.84
C LYS A 10 -2.63 11.57 2.64
N MET A 11 -2.43 10.70 3.63
CA MET A 11 -3.47 10.12 4.49
C MET A 11 -3.58 10.77 5.88
N GLY A 12 -2.90 11.89 6.13
CA GLY A 12 -3.01 12.60 7.42
C GLY A 12 -2.06 12.08 8.51
N ASP A 13 -0.81 11.81 8.13
CA ASP A 13 0.28 11.34 8.98
C ASP A 13 0.16 9.91 9.53
N GLN A 14 -0.60 9.05 8.82
CA GLN A 14 -0.73 7.62 9.13
C GLN A 14 -0.48 6.77 7.89
N GLU A 15 0.23 5.65 8.04
CA GLU A 15 0.38 4.68 6.95
C GLU A 15 -0.96 3.94 6.67
N PRO A 16 -1.13 3.34 5.48
CA PRO A 16 -2.30 2.52 5.20
C PRO A 16 -2.43 1.36 6.20
N SER A 17 -3.65 0.90 6.46
CA SER A 17 -3.90 -0.26 7.33
C SER A 17 -3.28 -1.56 6.80
N TYR A 18 -3.20 -1.70 5.48
CA TYR A 18 -2.52 -2.81 4.81
C TYR A 18 -2.13 -2.45 3.38
N THR A 19 -1.08 -3.12 2.91
CA THR A 19 -0.66 -3.16 1.50
C THR A 19 -0.65 -4.60 0.98
N THR A 20 -0.83 -5.59 1.86
CA THR A 20 -1.03 -6.99 1.51
C THR A 20 -2.05 -7.63 2.45
N TRP A 21 -2.88 -8.51 1.90
CA TRP A 21 -3.86 -9.30 2.65
C TRP A 21 -4.01 -10.70 2.03
N THR A 22 -3.63 -11.75 2.76
CA THR A 22 -3.74 -13.15 2.31
C THR A 22 -4.00 -14.11 3.47
N TYR A 23 -4.58 -15.28 3.20
CA TYR A 23 -4.75 -16.37 4.17
C TYR A 23 -3.66 -17.45 4.09
N LYS A 24 -2.70 -17.32 3.18
CA LYS A 24 -1.62 -18.33 3.02
C LYS A 24 -0.48 -18.03 4.00
N GLY A 25 -0.30 -18.90 4.99
CA GLY A 25 0.91 -18.93 5.81
C GLY A 25 2.12 -19.40 5.01
N ARG A 26 3.32 -18.94 5.38
CA ARG A 26 4.59 -19.35 4.72
C ARG A 26 4.91 -20.84 4.88
N ASP A 27 4.28 -21.50 5.83
CA ASP A 27 4.41 -22.93 6.16
C ASP A 27 3.28 -23.79 5.55
N GLY A 28 2.41 -23.20 4.71
CA GLY A 28 1.24 -23.89 4.15
C GLY A 28 0.03 -23.97 5.09
N THR A 29 0.09 -23.34 6.28
CA THR A 29 -1.08 -23.22 7.16
C THR A 29 -1.98 -22.07 6.73
N GLU A 30 -3.29 -22.21 6.90
CA GLU A 30 -4.22 -21.10 6.68
C GLU A 30 -4.16 -20.14 7.87
N ARG A 31 -3.54 -18.99 7.68
CA ARG A 31 -3.42 -17.91 8.65
C ARG A 31 -3.56 -16.57 7.95
N GLU A 32 -4.40 -15.70 8.50
CA GLU A 32 -4.52 -14.34 8.00
C GLU A 32 -3.20 -13.58 8.16
N GLN A 33 -2.72 -13.02 7.06
CA GLN A 33 -1.63 -12.06 7.00
C GLN A 33 -2.18 -10.78 6.37
N CYS A 34 -2.41 -9.75 7.18
CA CYS A 34 -2.91 -8.45 6.75
C CYS A 34 -2.00 -7.36 7.32
N LYS A 35 -1.19 -6.71 6.48
CA LYS A 35 -0.12 -5.81 6.95
C LYS A 35 0.25 -4.75 5.92
N ALA A 36 0.76 -3.63 6.39
CA ALA A 36 1.37 -2.59 5.57
C ALA A 36 2.89 -2.76 5.60
N ILE A 37 3.46 -3.27 4.51
CA ILE A 37 4.90 -3.56 4.39
C ILE A 37 5.52 -3.03 3.09
N ASP A 38 4.72 -2.36 2.27
CA ASP A 38 5.15 -1.71 1.05
C ASP A 38 5.09 -0.20 1.25
N TYR A 39 6.08 0.53 0.73
CA TYR A 39 6.20 1.98 0.93
C TYR A 39 6.71 2.65 -0.33
N VAL A 40 6.22 3.87 -0.60
CA VAL A 40 6.82 4.78 -1.58
C VAL A 40 7.45 5.95 -0.82
N PHE A 41 8.77 5.89 -0.66
CA PHE A 41 9.54 6.96 -0.04
C PHE A 41 9.97 8.01 -1.07
N TYR A 42 9.94 9.27 -0.68
CA TYR A 42 10.38 10.38 -1.53
C TYR A 42 11.28 11.36 -0.75
N SER A 43 12.12 12.10 -1.48
CA SER A 43 12.87 13.22 -0.92
C SER A 43 11.98 14.45 -0.87
N PRO A 44 11.74 15.05 0.32
CA PRO A 44 10.97 16.29 0.41
C PRO A 44 11.75 17.51 -0.12
N LYS A 45 13.02 17.33 -0.51
CA LYS A 45 13.80 18.34 -1.24
C LYS A 45 13.56 18.13 -2.73
N GLY A 46 12.64 18.91 -3.31
CA GLY A 46 12.37 18.91 -4.75
C GLY A 46 11.19 18.05 -5.20
N PHE A 47 10.54 17.31 -4.30
CA PHE A 47 9.35 16.53 -4.64
C PHE A 47 8.25 16.67 -3.60
N THR A 48 7.01 16.75 -4.08
CA THR A 48 5.82 16.74 -3.22
C THR A 48 4.75 15.80 -3.80
N PRO A 49 4.17 14.87 -3.00
CA PRO A 49 3.08 14.01 -3.45
C PRO A 49 1.84 14.83 -3.80
N LYS A 50 1.43 14.78 -5.07
CA LYS A 50 0.21 15.40 -5.57
C LYS A 50 -0.99 14.52 -5.25
N ALA A 51 -0.93 13.25 -5.66
CA ALA A 51 -1.99 12.27 -5.51
C ALA A 51 -1.41 10.88 -5.20
N ILE A 52 -2.24 10.02 -4.63
CA ILE A 52 -1.96 8.60 -4.39
C ILE A 52 -3.12 7.78 -4.95
N LEU A 53 -2.85 6.54 -5.35
CA LEU A 53 -3.90 5.56 -5.61
C LEU A 53 -4.58 5.17 -4.30
N GLN A 54 -5.91 5.24 -4.26
CA GLN A 54 -6.65 4.78 -3.09
C GLN A 54 -6.64 3.25 -3.03
N LEU A 55 -6.27 2.69 -1.88
CA LEU A 55 -6.27 1.25 -1.69
C LEU A 55 -7.71 0.73 -1.48
N PRO A 56 -8.08 -0.40 -2.10
CA PRO A 56 -9.40 -1.01 -1.91
C PRO A 56 -9.58 -1.44 -0.46
N SER A 57 -10.81 -1.31 0.06
CA SER A 57 -11.21 -1.82 1.37
C SER A 57 -11.31 -3.36 1.38
N LYS A 58 -11.46 -3.96 2.57
CA LYS A 58 -11.69 -5.40 2.68
C LYS A 58 -12.98 -5.84 1.97
N ASP A 59 -14.01 -4.98 1.97
CA ASP A 59 -15.27 -5.23 1.28
C ASP A 59 -15.09 -5.19 -0.25
N ASP A 60 -14.25 -4.28 -0.76
CA ASP A 60 -13.91 -4.22 -2.19
C ASP A 60 -13.11 -5.43 -2.66
N ILE A 61 -12.21 -5.96 -1.80
CA ILE A 61 -11.39 -7.16 -2.10
C ILE A 61 -12.23 -8.44 -2.00
N GLY A 62 -13.14 -8.50 -1.03
CA GLY A 62 -13.94 -9.67 -0.72
C GLY A 62 -13.30 -10.62 0.31
N PRO A 63 -14.07 -11.60 0.80
CA PRO A 63 -13.72 -12.39 1.99
C PRO A 63 -12.56 -13.37 1.78
N ASN A 64 -12.18 -13.65 0.54
CA ASN A 64 -11.11 -14.59 0.21
C ASN A 64 -9.73 -13.91 0.15
N ALA A 65 -9.65 -12.60 0.42
CA ALA A 65 -8.44 -11.80 0.36
C ALA A 65 -7.74 -11.93 -1.02
N LEU A 66 -6.41 -11.75 -1.04
CA LEU A 66 -5.60 -11.81 -2.25
C LEU A 66 -4.62 -13.01 -2.24
N PRO A 67 -4.15 -13.47 -3.41
CA PRO A 67 -4.61 -13.09 -4.75
C PRO A 67 -6.02 -13.64 -5.04
N SER A 68 -6.68 -13.07 -6.04
CA SER A 68 -8.00 -13.49 -6.52
C SER A 68 -8.06 -13.51 -8.05
N ILE A 69 -9.19 -13.97 -8.62
CA ILE A 69 -9.37 -13.95 -10.08
C ILE A 69 -9.33 -12.54 -10.68
N ASN A 70 -9.66 -11.53 -9.88
CA ASN A 70 -9.66 -10.12 -10.30
C ASN A 70 -8.33 -9.42 -10.02
N TYR A 71 -7.43 -10.03 -9.25
CA TYR A 71 -6.15 -9.42 -8.86
C TYR A 71 -5.09 -10.47 -8.51
N SER A 72 -4.04 -10.55 -9.33
CA SER A 72 -3.13 -11.71 -9.36
C SER A 72 -2.03 -11.74 -8.30
N SER A 73 -1.84 -10.67 -7.52
CA SER A 73 -0.86 -10.59 -6.44
C SER A 73 -1.53 -10.50 -5.07
N ASP A 74 -0.87 -10.96 -4.02
CA ASP A 74 -1.27 -10.70 -2.62
C ASP A 74 -0.90 -9.30 -2.11
N HIS A 75 -0.14 -8.51 -2.89
CA HIS A 75 0.22 -7.14 -2.61
C HIS A 75 -0.52 -6.16 -3.51
N LEU A 76 -1.13 -5.14 -2.90
CA LEU A 76 -1.75 -4.01 -3.58
C LEU A 76 -0.68 -3.08 -4.15
N ALA A 77 -0.88 -2.65 -5.39
CA ALA A 77 0.00 -1.69 -6.03
C ALA A 77 -0.06 -0.34 -5.30
N LEU A 78 1.10 0.23 -4.99
CA LEU A 78 1.22 1.60 -4.52
C LEU A 78 1.63 2.50 -5.68
N GLU A 79 0.79 3.49 -5.98
CA GLU A 79 1.09 4.51 -6.98
C GLU A 79 1.03 5.92 -6.36
N VAL A 80 1.94 6.78 -6.80
CA VAL A 80 2.04 8.18 -6.35
C VAL A 80 2.35 9.07 -7.54
N VAL A 81 1.57 10.13 -7.71
CA VAL A 81 1.90 11.22 -8.62
C VAL A 81 2.73 12.25 -7.84
N LEU A 82 3.97 12.47 -8.26
CA LEU A 82 4.87 13.46 -7.66
C LEU A 82 4.90 14.74 -8.51
N ASN A 83 4.85 15.89 -7.86
CA ASN A 83 5.30 17.14 -8.46
C ASN A 83 6.81 17.28 -8.26
N ILE A 84 7.49 17.86 -9.25
CA ILE A 84 8.87 18.31 -9.13
C ILE A 84 8.83 19.80 -8.80
N GLU A 85 9.47 20.18 -7.71
CA GLU A 85 9.65 21.58 -7.34
C GLU A 85 10.92 22.09 -8.02
N GLN A 86 10.80 23.21 -8.74
CA GLN A 86 11.91 23.89 -9.40
C GLN A 86 12.61 24.85 -8.44
#